data_AF-A0AAE0CLP0-F1
#
_entry.id   AF-A0AAE0CLP0-F1
#
_cell.length_a   1.000
_cell.length_b   1.000
_cell.length_c   1.000
_cell.angle_alpha   90.00
_cell.angle_beta   90.00
_cell.angle_gamma   90.00
#
_symmetry.space_group_name_H-M   'P 1'
#
loop_
_entity.id
_entity.type
_entity.pdbx_description
1 polymer ?
#
loop_
_entity_poly.entity_id
_entity_poly.type
_entity_poly.pdbx_seq_one_letter_code
_entity_poly.pdbx_strand_id
1 'polypeptide(L)'
;MTIRLVKVELTLCENGGSIRCVRQHIVEVREKLREYIGLGRFVELGFLDMGEVVADKWSDGEEQLFHNIVNSNSFRLGKKFLDILSIVFPSRSKMDIVSYYFNVFMLRRRAEQNRCYPVNIDSDNDEWQGSDDSGDSEIGMSDDDEDSVVESPAYHDDAGYIQNREDFNVYENDDA
;
A
#
# COMPACT_ATOMS: atom_id res chain seq x y z
N MET A 1 9.83 -0.09 -6.47
CA MET A 1 10.26 -1.51 -6.67
C MET A 1 9.07 -2.26 -7.23
N THR A 2 9.05 -2.62 -8.52
CA THR A 2 7.84 -3.11 -9.19
C THR A 2 7.54 -4.57 -8.84
N ILE A 3 6.56 -4.81 -7.96
CA ILE A 3 6.06 -6.17 -7.68
C ILE A 3 5.06 -6.54 -8.78
N ARG A 4 5.55 -7.24 -9.81
CA ARG A 4 4.66 -7.91 -10.78
C ARG A 4 4.22 -9.24 -10.19
N LEU A 5 2.93 -9.39 -9.89
CA LEU A 5 2.40 -10.71 -9.57
C LEU A 5 2.43 -11.56 -10.84
N VAL A 6 3.17 -12.66 -10.79
CA VAL A 6 3.18 -13.66 -11.86
C VAL A 6 1.79 -14.28 -11.93
N LYS A 7 1.18 -14.25 -13.12
CA LYS A 7 -0.06 -14.99 -13.37
C LYS A 7 0.25 -16.47 -13.18
N VAL A 8 -0.30 -17.05 -12.13
CA VAL A 8 -0.28 -18.50 -11.95
C VAL A 8 -1.12 -19.09 -13.08
N GLU A 9 -0.49 -19.79 -14.01
CA GLU A 9 -1.20 -20.60 -15.00
C GLU A 9 -1.85 -21.77 -14.25
N LEU A 10 -3.14 -21.62 -13.95
CA LEU A 10 -3.95 -22.66 -13.36
C LEU A 10 -4.16 -23.73 -14.43
N THR A 11 -3.67 -24.94 -14.17
CA THR A 11 -4.00 -26.13 -14.95
C THR A 11 -5.53 -26.23 -15.10
N LEU A 12 -6.01 -26.77 -16.22
CA LEU A 12 -7.44 -26.94 -16.51
C LEU A 12 -8.17 -27.59 -15.32
N CYS A 13 -8.80 -26.76 -14.49
CA CYS A 13 -9.60 -27.20 -13.36
C CYS A 13 -11.03 -27.43 -13.85
N GLU A 14 -11.55 -28.64 -13.61
CA GLU A 14 -12.91 -29.06 -14.02
C GLU A 14 -14.01 -28.13 -13.44
N ASN A 15 -13.70 -27.47 -12.31
CA ASN A 15 -14.51 -26.42 -11.67
C ASN A 15 -13.72 -25.09 -11.55
N GLY A 16 -13.09 -24.66 -12.65
CA GLY A 16 -12.30 -23.43 -12.71
C GLY A 16 -13.03 -22.24 -12.08
N GLY A 17 -12.40 -21.60 -11.09
CA GLY A 17 -12.93 -20.41 -10.41
C GLY A 17 -13.68 -20.67 -9.10
N SER A 18 -13.98 -21.92 -8.71
CA SER A 18 -14.50 -22.19 -7.36
C SER A 18 -13.47 -21.83 -6.28
N ILE A 19 -13.91 -21.29 -5.14
CA ILE A 19 -13.04 -21.00 -3.97
C ILE A 19 -12.20 -22.21 -3.58
N ARG A 20 -12.80 -23.41 -3.63
CA ARG A 20 -12.11 -24.66 -3.28
C ARG A 20 -11.00 -24.99 -4.29
N CYS A 21 -11.24 -24.77 -5.58
CA CYS A 21 -10.24 -24.98 -6.63
C CYS A 21 -9.09 -23.96 -6.50
N VAL A 22 -9.40 -22.69 -6.22
CA VAL A 22 -8.39 -21.64 -6.03
C VAL A 22 -7.48 -21.95 -4.84
N ARG A 23 -8.05 -22.31 -3.68
CA ARG A 23 -7.27 -22.71 -2.49
C ARG A 23 -6.35 -23.89 -2.78
N GLN A 24 -6.88 -24.92 -3.43
CA GLN A 24 -6.09 -26.09 -3.81
C GLN A 24 -4.88 -25.71 -4.69
N HIS A 25 -5.08 -24.85 -5.69
CA HIS A 25 -3.99 -24.40 -6.55
C HIS A 25 -2.96 -23.53 -5.81
N ILE A 26 -3.39 -22.71 -4.85
CA ILE A 26 -2.46 -21.94 -4.01
C ILE A 26 -1.55 -22.89 -3.25
N VAL A 27 -2.11 -23.93 -2.64
CA VAL A 27 -1.34 -24.97 -1.92
C VAL A 27 -0.37 -25.67 -2.88
N GLU A 28 -0.83 -26.14 -4.04
CA GLU A 28 0.01 -26.85 -5.02
C GLU A 28 1.17 -26.00 -5.53
N VAL A 29 0.91 -24.74 -5.88
CA VAL A 29 1.94 -23.83 -6.39
C VAL A 29 2.95 -23.48 -5.31
N ARG A 30 2.48 -23.29 -4.07
CA ARG A 30 3.34 -23.05 -2.92
C ARG A 30 4.25 -24.24 -2.63
N GLU A 31 3.71 -25.46 -2.70
CA GLU A 31 4.46 -26.69 -2.53
C GLU A 31 5.52 -26.87 -3.62
N LYS A 32 5.15 -26.68 -4.90
CA LYS A 32 6.10 -26.69 -6.02
C LYS A 32 7.19 -25.63 -5.86
N LEU A 33 6.84 -24.43 -5.39
CA LEU A 33 7.81 -23.38 -5.12
C LEU A 33 8.80 -23.80 -4.03
N ARG A 34 8.30 -24.40 -2.94
CA ARG A 34 9.13 -24.92 -1.84
C ARG A 34 10.10 -26.01 -2.31
N GLU A 35 9.63 -26.94 -3.14
CA GLU A 35 10.48 -27.97 -3.74
C GLU A 35 11.54 -27.36 -4.66
N TYR A 36 11.17 -26.36 -5.46
CA TYR A 36 12.06 -25.72 -6.43
C TYR A 36 13.19 -24.92 -5.78
N ILE A 37 12.89 -24.10 -4.76
CA ILE A 37 13.91 -23.24 -4.11
C ILE A 37 14.54 -23.86 -2.87
N GLY A 38 13.95 -24.94 -2.35
CA GLY A 38 14.36 -25.62 -1.13
C GLY A 38 13.86 -24.93 0.15
N LEU A 39 13.71 -25.72 1.23
CA LEU A 39 13.15 -25.25 2.50
C LEU A 39 13.93 -24.08 3.11
N GLY A 40 15.27 -24.11 3.07
CA GLY A 40 16.11 -23.05 3.64
C GLY A 40 15.81 -21.67 3.03
N ARG A 41 15.87 -21.57 1.70
CA ARG A 41 15.52 -20.34 0.98
C ARG A 41 14.05 -19.97 1.14
N PHE A 42 13.17 -20.97 1.23
CA PHE A 42 11.75 -20.74 1.46
C PHE A 42 11.50 -20.02 2.79
N VAL A 43 12.22 -20.39 3.84
CA VAL A 43 12.18 -19.72 5.15
C VAL A 43 12.84 -18.34 5.08
N GLU A 44 14.03 -18.22 4.49
CA GLU A 44 14.76 -16.95 4.37
C GLU A 44 13.96 -15.85 3.64
N LEU A 45 13.20 -16.24 2.61
CA LEU A 45 12.33 -15.33 1.86
C LEU A 45 11.00 -15.04 2.59
N GLY A 46 10.79 -15.58 3.79
CA GLY A 46 9.60 -15.33 4.61
C GLY A 46 8.35 -16.07 4.13
N PHE A 47 8.47 -17.05 3.23
CA PHE A 47 7.28 -17.71 2.68
C PHE A 47 6.47 -18.45 3.75
N LEU A 48 7.05 -18.88 4.86
CA LEU A 48 6.31 -19.55 5.95
C LEU A 48 5.24 -18.65 6.58
N ASP A 49 5.49 -17.35 6.66
CA ASP A 49 4.61 -16.39 7.32
C ASP A 49 3.99 -15.41 6.31
N MET A 50 3.40 -15.96 5.23
CA MET A 50 2.66 -15.13 4.28
C MET A 50 1.40 -15.75 3.68
N GLY A 51 0.52 -14.88 3.20
CA GLY A 51 -0.72 -15.23 2.51
C GLY A 51 -1.70 -15.96 3.43
N GLU A 52 -2.26 -17.06 2.92
CA GLU A 52 -3.28 -17.86 3.62
C GLU A 52 -2.80 -18.35 4.99
N VAL A 53 -1.51 -18.67 5.15
CA VAL A 53 -0.94 -19.14 6.43
C VAL A 53 -1.04 -18.09 7.55
N VAL A 54 -0.96 -16.80 7.22
CA VAL A 54 -1.16 -15.72 8.18
C VAL A 54 -2.64 -15.42 8.35
N ALA A 55 -3.41 -15.45 7.26
CA ALA A 55 -4.85 -15.22 7.28
C ALA A 55 -5.60 -16.23 8.17
N ASP A 56 -5.23 -17.51 8.13
CA ASP A 56 -5.87 -18.58 8.91
C ASP A 56 -5.73 -18.38 10.43
N LYS A 57 -4.82 -17.50 10.88
CA LYS A 57 -4.67 -17.14 12.30
C LYS A 57 -5.67 -16.07 12.73
N TRP A 58 -6.40 -15.46 11.80
CA TRP A 58 -7.37 -14.39 12.00
C TRP A 58 -8.79 -14.90 11.72
N SER A 59 -9.73 -14.55 12.58
CA SER A 59 -11.14 -14.85 12.32
C SER A 59 -11.72 -13.91 11.26
N ASP A 60 -12.74 -14.35 10.53
CA ASP A 60 -13.44 -13.54 9.52
C ASP A 60 -13.88 -12.17 10.09
N GLY A 61 -14.32 -12.14 11.36
CA GLY A 61 -14.70 -10.90 12.05
C GLY A 61 -13.52 -9.97 12.31
N GLU A 62 -12.36 -10.51 12.70
CA GLU A 62 -11.13 -9.71 12.85
C GLU A 62 -10.63 -9.19 11.50
N GLU A 63 -10.67 -10.01 10.44
CA GLU A 63 -10.30 -9.60 9.08
C GLU A 63 -11.18 -8.43 8.61
N GLN A 64 -12.50 -8.56 8.72
CA GLN A 64 -13.45 -7.52 8.31
C GLN A 64 -13.22 -6.22 9.08
N LEU A 65 -13.04 -6.30 10.40
CA LEU A 65 -12.78 -5.13 11.22
C LEU A 65 -11.46 -4.45 10.85
N PHE A 66 -10.41 -5.24 10.61
CA PHE A 66 -9.12 -4.73 10.15
C PHE A 66 -9.27 -3.97 8.83
N HIS A 67 -9.94 -4.57 7.84
CA HIS A 67 -10.19 -3.95 6.54
C HIS A 67 -10.96 -2.63 6.67
N ASN A 68 -12.01 -2.59 7.50
CA ASN A 68 -12.80 -1.39 7.73
C ASN A 68 -11.96 -0.25 8.33
N ILE A 69 -11.12 -0.57 9.33
CA ILE A 69 -10.24 0.43 9.98
C ILE A 69 -9.22 0.96 8.99
N VAL A 70 -8.55 0.08 8.24
CA VAL A 70 -7.51 0.51 7.30
C VAL A 70 -8.12 1.32 6.16
N ASN A 71 -9.23 0.88 5.56
CA ASN A 71 -9.87 1.61 4.46
C ASN A 71 -10.42 2.97 4.90
N SER A 72 -10.99 3.06 6.10
CA SER A 72 -11.52 4.33 6.63
C SER A 72 -10.42 5.32 7.05
N ASN A 73 -9.21 4.83 7.37
CA ASN A 73 -8.11 5.64 7.90
C ASN A 73 -6.93 5.81 6.93
N SER A 74 -6.97 5.21 5.74
CA SER A 74 -5.78 5.07 4.87
C SER A 74 -5.23 6.40 4.37
N PHE A 75 -6.07 7.44 4.21
CA PHE A 75 -5.64 8.68 3.55
C PHE A 75 -5.12 9.77 4.50
N ARG A 76 -5.65 9.86 5.73
CA ARG A 76 -5.37 11.01 6.63
C ARG A 76 -4.42 10.71 7.78
N LEU A 77 -4.23 9.45 8.14
CA LEU A 77 -3.64 9.09 9.43
C LEU A 77 -2.24 8.45 9.35
N GLY A 78 -1.81 7.94 8.19
CA GLY A 78 -0.49 7.30 8.05
C GLY A 78 -0.23 6.26 9.16
N LYS A 79 0.92 6.32 9.84
CA LYS A 79 1.26 5.38 10.94
C LYS A 79 0.25 5.31 12.09
N LYS A 80 -0.67 6.29 12.24
CA LYS A 80 -1.66 6.33 13.32
C LYS A 80 -2.68 5.20 13.25
N PHE A 81 -2.93 4.59 12.08
CA PHE A 81 -3.86 3.46 12.01
C PHE A 81 -3.30 2.21 12.72
N LEU A 82 -1.97 1.99 12.71
CA LEU A 82 -1.35 0.85 13.43
C LEU A 82 -1.54 0.97 14.95
N ASP A 83 -1.55 2.20 15.47
CA ASP A 83 -1.82 2.45 16.88
C ASP A 83 -3.29 2.17 17.21
N ILE A 84 -4.21 2.59 16.33
CA ILE A 84 -5.65 2.25 16.43
C ILE A 84 -5.84 0.73 16.41
N LEU A 85 -5.22 0.03 15.47
CA LEU A 85 -5.31 -1.43 15.39
C LEU A 85 -4.78 -2.10 16.67
N SER A 86 -3.71 -1.56 17.27
CA SER A 86 -3.17 -2.09 18.52
C SER A 86 -4.14 -1.93 19.71
N ILE A 87 -4.98 -0.89 19.69
CA ILE A 87 -6.04 -0.68 20.69
C ILE A 87 -7.24 -1.61 20.42
N VAL A 88 -7.61 -1.77 19.14
CA VAL A 88 -8.78 -2.57 18.73
C VAL A 88 -8.53 -4.07 18.86
N PHE A 89 -7.30 -4.52 18.66
CA PHE A 89 -6.89 -5.93 18.74
C PHE A 89 -5.97 -6.19 19.95
N PRO A 90 -6.45 -6.03 21.20
CA PRO A 90 -5.61 -6.14 22.38
C PRO A 90 -5.05 -7.56 22.62
N SER A 91 -5.66 -8.58 22.01
CA SER A 91 -5.18 -9.97 22.04
C SER A 91 -4.07 -10.26 21.03
N ARG A 92 -3.79 -9.33 20.10
CA ARG A 92 -2.78 -9.48 19.05
C ARG A 92 -1.54 -8.66 19.40
N SER A 93 -0.36 -9.23 19.15
CA SER A 93 0.87 -8.46 19.28
C SER A 93 0.97 -7.44 18.15
N LYS A 94 1.77 -6.38 18.36
CA LYS A 94 2.11 -5.44 17.28
C LYS A 94 2.72 -6.15 16.06
N MET A 95 3.48 -7.22 16.30
CA MET A 95 4.06 -8.03 15.22
C MET A 95 2.98 -8.77 14.42
N ASP A 96 1.94 -9.31 15.07
CA ASP A 96 0.84 -9.98 14.38
C ASP A 96 0.07 -9.00 13.49
N ILE A 97 -0.19 -7.80 13.99
CA ILE A 97 -0.88 -6.73 13.25
C ILE A 97 -0.06 -6.30 12.02
N VAL A 98 1.25 -6.07 12.20
CA VAL A 98 2.16 -5.70 11.11
C VAL A 98 2.29 -6.83 10.09
N SER A 99 2.41 -8.08 10.57
CA SER A 99 2.47 -9.27 9.72
C SER A 99 1.19 -9.40 8.89
N TYR A 100 0.01 -9.27 9.49
CA TYR A 100 -1.26 -9.33 8.76
C TYR A 100 -1.36 -8.22 7.71
N TYR A 101 -0.96 -6.99 8.06
CA TYR A 101 -0.97 -5.87 7.12
C TYR A 101 -0.16 -6.16 5.85
N PHE A 102 1.11 -6.52 6.00
CA PHE A 102 2.00 -6.71 4.85
C PHE A 102 1.78 -8.05 4.14
N ASN A 103 1.59 -9.12 4.91
CA ASN A 103 1.60 -10.48 4.40
C ASN A 103 0.21 -10.99 4.02
N VAL A 104 -0.87 -10.27 4.31
CA VAL A 104 -2.24 -10.62 3.92
C VAL A 104 -2.90 -9.45 3.20
N PHE A 105 -3.13 -8.35 3.92
CA PHE A 105 -3.94 -7.24 3.41
C PHE A 105 -3.33 -6.60 2.15
N MET A 106 -2.05 -6.22 2.20
CA MET A 106 -1.37 -5.60 1.07
C MET A 106 -1.20 -6.55 -0.12
N LEU A 107 -0.93 -7.83 0.12
CA LEU A 107 -0.87 -8.83 -0.95
C LEU A 107 -2.22 -9.00 -1.65
N ARG A 108 -3.33 -9.06 -0.89
CA ARG A 108 -4.69 -9.13 -1.45
C ARG A 108 -5.01 -7.86 -2.26
N ARG A 109 -4.69 -6.67 -1.74
CA ARG A 109 -4.86 -5.40 -2.48
C ARG A 109 -4.08 -5.37 -3.80
N ARG A 110 -2.82 -5.79 -3.80
CA ARG A 110 -2.02 -5.88 -5.04
C ARG A 110 -2.55 -6.92 -6.01
N ALA A 111 -3.04 -8.06 -5.51
CA ALA A 111 -3.66 -9.07 -6.34
C ALA A 111 -4.95 -8.59 -7.00
N GLU A 112 -5.74 -7.75 -6.32
CA GLU A 112 -6.92 -7.11 -6.89
C GLU A 112 -6.54 -6.08 -7.96
N GLN A 113 -5.61 -5.17 -7.66
CA GLN A 113 -5.11 -4.20 -8.64
C GLN A 113 -4.57 -4.87 -9.91
N ASN A 114 -3.77 -5.94 -9.75
CA ASN A 114 -3.20 -6.67 -10.88
C ASN A 114 -4.25 -7.42 -11.73
N ARG A 115 -5.44 -7.70 -11.18
CA ARG A 115 -6.56 -8.30 -11.92
C ARG A 115 -7.43 -7.24 -12.61
N CYS A 116 -7.69 -6.12 -11.95
CA CYS A 116 -8.62 -5.09 -12.41
C CYS A 116 -7.97 -4.07 -13.36
N TYR A 117 -6.70 -3.72 -13.13
CA TYR A 117 -6.01 -2.64 -13.85
C TYR A 117 -4.67 -3.12 -14.44
N PRO A 118 -4.67 -4.07 -15.39
CA PRO A 118 -3.45 -4.70 -15.91
C PRO A 118 -2.53 -3.73 -16.67
N VAL A 119 -2.99 -2.53 -17.03
CA VAL A 119 -2.24 -1.54 -17.82
C VAL A 119 -1.67 -0.41 -16.95
N ASN A 120 -2.14 -0.24 -15.71
CA ASN A 120 -1.72 0.82 -14.78
C ASN A 120 -1.07 0.22 -13.52
N ILE A 121 0.01 -0.54 -13.73
CA ILE A 121 0.76 -1.22 -12.66
C ILE A 121 1.90 -0.29 -12.19
N ASP A 122 1.56 0.91 -11.74
CA ASP A 122 2.50 1.72 -10.98
C ASP A 122 2.48 1.26 -9.51
N SER A 123 3.44 0.42 -9.15
CA SER A 123 3.56 -0.10 -7.79
C SER A 123 3.93 0.98 -6.77
N ASP A 124 4.36 2.16 -7.20
CA ASP A 124 4.71 3.24 -6.29
C ASP A 124 3.47 4.10 -5.94
N ASN A 125 2.37 3.94 -6.69
CA ASN A 125 1.07 4.51 -6.38
C ASN A 125 0.18 3.49 -5.63
N ASP A 126 0.22 3.53 -4.30
CA ASP A 126 -0.68 2.76 -3.42
C ASP A 126 -2.00 3.51 -3.10
N GLU A 127 -2.20 4.70 -3.67
CA GLU A 127 -3.46 5.44 -3.65
C GLU A 127 -4.49 4.77 -4.56
N TRP A 128 -5.34 3.95 -3.95
CA TRP A 128 -6.58 3.51 -4.57
C TRP A 128 -7.54 4.70 -4.61
N GLN A 129 -7.84 5.20 -5.80
CA GLN A 129 -9.02 6.02 -6.03
C GLN A 129 -10.20 5.06 -6.14
N GLY A 130 -10.80 4.71 -4.99
CA GLY A 130 -12.08 4.03 -5.00
C GLY A 130 -13.05 4.92 -5.76
N SER A 131 -13.68 4.41 -6.81
CA SER A 131 -14.77 5.10 -7.48
C SER A 131 -15.90 5.24 -6.45
N ASP A 132 -15.96 6.39 -5.82
CA ASP A 132 -17.15 6.99 -5.27
C ASP A 132 -18.10 7.26 -6.45
N ASP A 133 -18.80 6.21 -6.90
CA ASP A 133 -20.06 6.35 -7.63
C ASP A 133 -21.12 6.88 -6.65
N SER A 134 -20.89 8.10 -6.19
CA SER A 134 -21.93 8.96 -5.67
C SER A 134 -22.60 9.52 -6.91
N GLY A 135 -23.65 8.84 -7.37
CA GLY A 135 -24.55 9.34 -8.40
C GLY A 135 -25.10 10.69 -7.99
N ASP A 136 -24.39 11.73 -8.40
CA ASP A 136 -24.78 13.11 -8.26
C ASP A 136 -25.82 13.43 -9.34
N SER A 137 -27.07 13.58 -8.91
CA SER A 137 -28.02 14.37 -9.66
C SER A 137 -28.04 15.78 -9.06
N GLU A 138 -26.98 16.56 -9.28
CA GLU A 138 -27.07 18.01 -9.06
C GLU A 138 -27.76 18.63 -10.26
N ILE A 139 -29.04 18.88 -10.04
CA ILE A 139 -29.81 19.87 -10.78
C ILE A 139 -29.05 21.19 -10.71
N GLY A 140 -28.61 21.64 -11.89
CA GLY A 140 -28.03 22.96 -12.06
C GLY A 140 -28.99 24.04 -11.58
N MET A 141 -28.45 24.94 -10.77
CA MET A 141 -28.97 26.29 -10.64
C MET A 141 -27.79 27.23 -10.85
N SER A 142 -27.87 27.94 -11.98
CA SER A 142 -27.21 29.22 -12.16
C SER A 142 -27.61 30.15 -11.01
N ASP A 143 -26.72 31.06 -10.63
CA ASP A 143 -26.94 32.48 -10.91
C ASP A 143 -25.63 33.26 -10.64
N ASP A 144 -25.49 34.33 -11.40
CA ASP A 144 -24.31 35.12 -11.70
C ASP A 144 -23.87 36.09 -10.56
N ASP A 145 -22.85 36.89 -10.89
CA ASP A 145 -22.40 38.17 -10.30
C ASP A 145 -21.29 38.07 -9.22
N GLU A 146 -20.17 38.82 -9.25
CA GLU A 146 -19.69 39.90 -10.11
C GLU A 146 -18.17 40.12 -9.88
N ASP A 147 -17.56 40.86 -10.81
CA ASP A 147 -16.20 41.40 -10.93
C ASP A 147 -15.32 41.61 -9.67
N SER A 148 -14.04 41.23 -9.80
CA SER A 148 -12.95 42.00 -9.20
C SER A 148 -11.62 41.82 -9.95
N VAL A 149 -11.30 42.84 -10.75
CA VAL A 149 -10.03 43.07 -11.42
C VAL A 149 -8.99 43.51 -10.39
N VAL A 150 -7.88 42.77 -10.26
CA VAL A 150 -6.61 43.36 -9.78
C VAL A 150 -5.46 42.98 -10.72
N GLU A 151 -4.90 44.03 -11.30
CA GLU A 151 -3.79 44.06 -12.24
C GLU A 151 -2.48 43.68 -11.52
N SER A 152 -1.71 42.73 -12.05
CA SER A 152 -0.38 42.40 -11.54
C SER A 152 0.67 43.28 -12.21
N PRO A 153 1.49 44.06 -11.47
CA PRO A 153 2.66 44.69 -12.06
C PRO A 153 3.81 43.70 -12.16
N ALA A 154 4.42 43.73 -13.35
CA ALA A 154 5.60 42.99 -13.75
C ALA A 154 6.88 43.43 -13.01
N TYR A 155 7.83 42.50 -13.05
CA TYR A 155 9.25 42.57 -12.69
C TYR A 155 9.92 43.95 -12.72
N HIS A 156 10.72 44.20 -11.68
CA HIS A 156 11.96 44.96 -11.81
C HIS A 156 13.10 44.19 -11.13
N ASP A 157 14.04 43.72 -11.96
CA ASP A 157 15.44 43.52 -11.62
C ASP A 157 16.05 44.87 -11.19
N ASP A 158 16.79 44.92 -10.08
CA ASP A 158 18.15 45.47 -10.07
C ASP A 158 18.92 45.07 -8.80
N ALA A 159 20.23 44.91 -8.98
CA ALA A 159 21.21 44.35 -8.07
C ALA A 159 21.68 45.32 -6.97
N GLY A 160 22.18 44.78 -5.87
CA GLY A 160 22.86 45.55 -4.83
C GLY A 160 23.53 44.69 -3.75
N TYR A 161 24.77 44.28 -4.01
CA TYR A 161 25.71 43.63 -3.08
C TYR A 161 25.86 44.37 -1.75
N ILE A 162 25.90 43.62 -0.63
CA ILE A 162 26.90 43.84 0.43
C ILE A 162 27.43 42.49 0.93
N GLN A 163 28.73 42.31 0.75
CA GLN A 163 29.62 41.31 1.38
C GLN A 163 29.50 41.30 2.91
N ASN A 164 29.44 40.12 3.51
CA ASN A 164 30.26 39.82 4.69
C ASN A 164 30.57 38.32 4.73
N ARG A 165 31.81 38.05 4.33
CA ARG A 165 32.55 36.82 4.55
C ARG A 165 33.19 36.92 5.92
N GLU A 166 32.88 36.00 6.83
CA GLU A 166 33.88 35.48 7.75
C GLU A 166 33.84 33.96 7.72
N ASP A 167 35.02 33.42 7.49
CA ASP A 167 35.40 32.07 7.12
C ASP A 167 36.36 31.65 8.21
N PHE A 168 36.06 30.58 8.97
CA PHE A 168 37.08 29.90 9.76
C PHE A 168 36.75 28.43 9.98
N ASN A 169 37.28 27.59 9.07
CA ASN A 169 37.61 26.20 9.34
C ASN A 169 39.04 26.14 9.89
N VAL A 170 39.30 25.41 10.98
CA VAL A 170 40.63 24.87 11.33
C VAL A 170 40.47 23.54 12.10
N TYR A 171 40.73 22.47 11.34
CA TYR A 171 41.46 21.21 11.59
C TYR A 171 41.09 20.18 12.68
N GLU A 172 40.98 18.95 12.15
CA GLU A 172 41.25 17.62 12.71
C GLU A 172 42.45 17.55 13.67
N ASN A 173 42.38 16.60 14.62
CA ASN A 173 43.55 15.85 15.06
C ASN A 173 43.15 14.38 15.32
N ASP A 174 44.04 13.50 14.86
CA ASP A 174 43.96 12.05 14.75
C ASP A 174 44.11 11.27 16.08
N ASP A 175 43.65 10.02 15.99
CA ASP A 175 44.08 8.77 16.65
C ASP A 175 45.06 8.79 17.85
N ALA A 176 44.66 8.04 18.88
CA ALA A 176 45.51 7.09 19.62
C ALA A 176 44.66 5.94 20.18
#